data_AF-A0A7X9BJV9-F1
#
_entry.id   AF-A0A7X9BJV9-F1
#
_cell.length_a   1.000
_cell.length_b   1.000
_cell.length_c   1.000
_cell.angle_alpha   90.00
_cell.angle_beta   90.00
_cell.angle_gamma   90.00
#
_symmetry.space_group_name_H-M   'P 1'
#
loop_
_entity.id
_entity.type
_entity.pdbx_description
1 polymer ?
#
loop_
_entity_poly.entity_id
_entity_poly.type
_entity_poly.pdbx_seq_one_letter_code
_entity_poly.pdbx_strand_id
1 'polypeptide(L)'
;MKKNNFKQIIMHIFFYICVLCILISCDTKSDKKNLEKNTMEEMGLRYTAPTKKWQESDERIALVLGLGYTEEHFVHELLSVLGDAFGLDCENGLIYPLLFPDDFVYNGVKGRISSLPDILMEKKMRSVYIVGAPEGTHRALAAMQDKKETETETALDIPVFSLFPQDDVLGIESGSDIVIDFGQFYSPSAMSEEGGLEHLSLVPEILHSLIKKESLFDRNFSSKEKKTFLEKSLGLAWNVETSVDLQTGLRSKNHFDISLIEEYSDAKAVVDSLSIIDKSTNKN
;
A
#
# COMPACT_ATOMS: atom_id res chain seq x y z
N MET A 1 -43.13 62.98 2.59
CA MET A 1 -42.56 61.61 2.48
C MET A 1 -42.32 61.04 3.88
N LYS A 2 -43.23 60.19 4.38
CA LYS A 2 -43.05 59.37 5.60
C LYS A 2 -43.96 58.14 5.49
N LYS A 3 -43.54 57.18 4.67
CA LYS A 3 -44.08 55.82 4.61
C LYS A 3 -42.90 54.92 4.29
N ASN A 4 -42.27 54.35 5.32
CA ASN A 4 -41.41 53.16 5.18
C ASN A 4 -41.00 52.53 6.52
N ASN A 5 -41.28 53.15 7.69
CA ASN A 5 -40.85 52.58 8.97
C ASN A 5 -41.80 51.53 9.59
N PHE A 6 -43.00 51.32 9.05
CA PHE A 6 -43.98 50.40 9.67
C PHE A 6 -43.75 48.93 9.28
N LYS A 7 -43.28 48.65 8.06
CA LYS A 7 -43.03 47.27 7.60
C LYS A 7 -41.77 46.64 8.21
N GLN A 8 -40.72 47.43 8.47
CA GLN A 8 -39.51 46.93 9.14
C GLN A 8 -39.76 46.56 10.61
N ILE A 9 -40.59 47.32 11.32
CA ILE A 9 -40.91 47.02 12.73
C ILE A 9 -41.71 45.71 12.85
N ILE A 10 -42.67 45.47 11.96
CA ILE A 10 -43.47 44.23 11.95
C ILE A 10 -42.59 43.00 11.64
N MET A 11 -41.62 43.13 10.72
CA MET A 11 -40.72 42.04 10.35
C MET A 11 -39.75 41.66 11.49
N HIS A 12 -39.27 42.65 12.26
CA HIS A 12 -38.41 42.38 13.41
C HIS A 12 -39.16 41.81 14.63
N ILE A 13 -40.43 42.19 14.83
CA ILE A 13 -41.29 41.59 15.87
C ILE A 13 -41.58 40.11 15.54
N PHE A 14 -41.85 39.78 14.27
CA PHE A 14 -42.09 38.39 13.86
C PHE A 14 -40.85 37.50 14.01
N PHE A 15 -39.66 38.03 13.72
CA PHE A 15 -38.39 37.31 13.89
C PHE A 15 -38.09 37.05 15.38
N TYR A 16 -38.38 37.99 16.27
CA TYR A 16 -38.18 37.81 17.72
C TYR A 16 -39.17 36.82 18.35
N ILE A 17 -40.42 36.76 17.87
CA ILE A 17 -41.42 35.80 18.36
C ILE A 17 -41.05 34.36 17.94
N CYS A 18 -40.56 34.15 16.72
CA CYS A 18 -40.13 32.82 16.26
C CYS A 18 -38.87 32.31 16.98
N VAL A 19 -37.97 33.19 17.43
CA VAL A 19 -36.75 32.79 18.17
C VAL A 19 -37.04 32.55 19.66
N LEU A 20 -38.08 33.18 20.24
CA LEU A 20 -38.50 32.93 21.63
C LEU A 20 -39.26 31.60 21.82
N CYS A 21 -39.90 31.08 20.76
CA CYS A 21 -40.68 29.83 20.82
C CYS A 21 -39.82 28.54 20.80
N ILE A 22 -38.51 28.62 20.51
CA ILE A 22 -37.61 27.45 20.47
C ILE A 22 -36.93 27.19 21.83
N LEU A 23 -37.02 28.12 22.79
CA LEU A 23 -36.35 28.02 24.10
C LEU A 23 -37.29 27.81 25.30
N ILE A 24 -38.58 27.51 25.08
CA ILE A 24 -39.52 27.15 26.16
C ILE A 24 -40.22 25.83 25.80
N SER A 25 -39.50 24.73 25.97
CA SER A 25 -40.13 23.44 26.27
C SER A 25 -39.26 22.72 27.29
N CYS A 26 -39.51 23.03 28.56
CA CYS A 26 -38.98 22.33 29.72
C CYS A 26 -40.14 21.67 30.47
N ASP A 27 -40.04 20.34 30.58
CA ASP A 27 -40.43 19.45 31.67
C ASP A 27 -41.86 19.45 32.25
N THR A 28 -42.49 18.26 32.18
CA THR A 28 -43.16 17.66 33.36
C THR A 28 -42.93 16.15 33.43
N LYS A 29 -42.45 15.70 34.60
CA LYS A 29 -42.31 14.31 35.07
C LYS A 29 -43.67 13.63 35.22
N SER A 30 -43.83 12.39 34.74
CA SER A 30 -44.69 11.37 35.37
C SER A 30 -44.40 9.96 34.84
N ASP A 31 -44.36 9.00 35.76
CA ASP A 31 -44.03 7.58 35.63
C ASP A 31 -44.74 6.80 34.51
N LYS A 32 -43.95 6.03 33.73
CA LYS A 32 -44.36 4.74 33.13
C LYS A 32 -43.15 3.79 32.99
N LYS A 33 -42.70 3.24 34.12
CA LYS A 33 -42.02 1.94 34.13
C LYS A 33 -43.10 0.86 34.02
N ASN A 34 -42.91 -0.09 33.10
CA ASN A 34 -43.66 -1.35 32.93
C ASN A 34 -45.07 -1.29 32.33
N LEU A 35 -45.13 -1.15 31.00
CA LEU A 35 -46.15 -1.64 30.05
C LEU A 35 -45.86 -0.80 28.78
N GLU A 36 -45.28 -1.28 27.70
CA GLU A 36 -45.56 -2.50 26.98
C GLU A 36 -44.26 -2.97 26.30
N LYS A 37 -43.68 -4.03 26.87
CA LYS A 37 -43.11 -5.10 26.05
C LYS A 37 -44.19 -5.48 25.02
N ASN A 38 -43.80 -5.64 23.77
CA ASN A 38 -44.55 -6.24 22.65
C ASN A 38 -45.08 -5.27 21.57
N THR A 39 -44.29 -4.33 21.05
CA THR A 39 -44.40 -3.93 19.63
C THR A 39 -43.11 -3.26 19.16
N MET A 40 -42.11 -4.04 18.73
CA MET A 40 -41.01 -3.59 17.84
C MET A 40 -40.14 -4.81 17.50
N GLU A 41 -40.75 -5.79 16.81
CA GLU A 41 -40.01 -6.63 15.88
C GLU A 41 -40.22 -6.03 14.48
N GLU A 42 -39.14 -6.05 13.69
CA GLU A 42 -39.06 -5.66 12.27
C GLU A 42 -39.00 -4.17 11.90
N MET A 43 -37.83 -3.55 12.11
CA MET A 43 -37.01 -2.99 11.02
C MET A 43 -35.66 -2.49 11.58
N GLY A 44 -34.90 -3.42 12.16
CA GLY A 44 -33.48 -3.20 12.42
C GLY A 44 -32.70 -3.58 11.17
N LEU A 45 -32.59 -2.66 10.21
CA LEU A 45 -31.55 -2.78 9.19
C LEU A 45 -30.22 -2.69 9.96
N ARG A 46 -29.63 -3.85 10.26
CA ARG A 46 -28.29 -3.94 10.82
C ARG A 46 -27.35 -3.36 9.77
N TYR A 47 -27.03 -2.07 9.90
CA TYR A 47 -25.77 -1.55 9.39
C TYR A 47 -24.67 -2.25 10.19
N THR A 48 -24.29 -3.45 9.75
CA THR A 48 -23.03 -4.04 10.15
C THR A 48 -21.96 -3.10 9.60
N ALA A 49 -21.27 -2.38 10.49
CA ALA A 49 -20.05 -1.68 10.11
C ALA A 49 -19.17 -2.67 9.32
N PRO A 50 -18.50 -2.23 8.23
CA PRO A 50 -17.62 -3.12 7.48
C PRO A 50 -16.68 -3.80 8.45
N THR A 51 -16.76 -5.13 8.55
CA THR A 51 -15.84 -5.89 9.39
C THR A 51 -14.45 -5.70 8.82
N LYS A 52 -13.59 -5.03 9.58
CA LYS A 52 -12.17 -4.84 9.30
C LYS A 52 -11.58 -6.21 8.94
N LYS A 53 -11.09 -6.37 7.70
CA LYS A 53 -10.59 -7.65 7.16
C LYS A 53 -9.19 -8.00 7.66
N TRP A 54 -8.52 -7.05 8.31
CA TRP A 54 -7.14 -7.12 8.77
C TRP A 54 -7.04 -6.78 10.26
N GLN A 55 -5.89 -7.08 10.87
CA GLN A 55 -5.61 -6.83 12.28
C GLN A 55 -4.62 -5.68 12.44
N GLU A 56 -4.81 -4.87 13.48
CA GLU A 56 -3.84 -3.83 13.83
C GLU A 56 -2.47 -4.43 14.12
N SER A 57 -1.43 -3.70 13.74
CA SER A 57 -0.04 -4.13 13.88
C SER A 57 0.75 -3.06 14.63
N ASP A 58 1.73 -3.47 15.43
CA ASP A 58 2.79 -2.59 15.98
C ASP A 58 3.97 -2.46 15.00
N GLU A 59 4.09 -3.41 14.07
CA GLU A 59 5.09 -3.45 13.01
C GLU A 59 4.58 -2.85 11.70
N ARG A 60 5.50 -2.42 10.83
CA ARG A 60 5.19 -1.85 9.51
C ARG A 60 5.99 -2.48 8.38
N ILE A 61 5.34 -2.60 7.23
CA ILE A 61 6.00 -2.81 5.95
C ILE A 61 6.06 -1.44 5.27
N ALA A 62 7.27 -0.90 5.11
CA ALA A 62 7.45 0.34 4.37
C ALA A 62 7.28 0.07 2.87
N LEU A 63 6.43 0.85 2.21
CA LEU A 63 6.22 0.79 0.76
C LEU A 63 6.70 2.11 0.16
N VAL A 64 7.94 2.10 -0.35
CA VAL A 64 8.56 3.25 -1.00
C VAL A 64 8.18 3.25 -2.47
N LEU A 65 7.53 4.31 -2.92
CA LEU A 65 7.14 4.53 -4.32
C LEU A 65 8.02 5.61 -4.92
N GLY A 66 8.81 5.23 -5.92
CA GLY A 66 9.67 6.15 -6.67
C GLY A 66 8.99 6.77 -7.90
N LEU A 67 9.77 7.52 -8.66
CA LEU A 67 9.27 8.27 -9.82
C LEU A 67 8.65 7.30 -10.85
N GLY A 68 7.49 7.69 -11.40
CA GLY A 68 6.69 6.83 -12.28
C GLY A 68 5.67 5.93 -11.54
N TYR A 69 5.76 5.83 -10.21
CA TYR A 69 4.84 5.06 -9.36
C TYR A 69 4.12 5.94 -8.32
N THR A 70 4.17 7.26 -8.47
CA THR A 70 3.56 8.24 -7.56
C THR A 70 2.35 8.97 -8.14
N GLU A 71 1.90 8.57 -9.34
CA GLU A 71 0.70 9.13 -9.96
C GLU A 71 -0.54 8.85 -9.10
N GLU A 72 -1.37 9.87 -8.89
CA GLU A 72 -2.48 9.85 -7.92
C GLU A 72 -3.42 8.65 -8.12
N HIS A 73 -3.80 8.36 -9.37
CA HIS A 73 -4.69 7.25 -9.68
C HIS A 73 -4.07 5.89 -9.34
N PHE A 74 -2.80 5.69 -9.70
CA PHE A 74 -2.06 4.46 -9.42
C PHE A 74 -1.90 4.27 -7.92
N VAL A 75 -1.48 5.32 -7.19
CA VAL A 75 -1.33 5.27 -5.73
C VAL A 75 -2.67 4.94 -5.07
N HIS A 76 -3.77 5.57 -5.51
CA HIS A 76 -5.09 5.28 -4.97
C HIS A 76 -5.50 3.81 -5.17
N GLU A 77 -5.33 3.27 -6.37
CA GLU A 77 -5.62 1.86 -6.65
C GLU A 77 -4.75 0.93 -5.80
N LEU A 78 -3.44 1.15 -5.80
CA LEU A 78 -2.48 0.37 -5.03
C LEU A 78 -2.81 0.36 -3.53
N LEU A 79 -3.02 1.54 -2.93
CA LEU A 79 -3.33 1.66 -1.52
C LEU A 79 -4.73 1.16 -1.18
N SER A 80 -5.67 1.18 -2.13
CA SER A 80 -6.98 0.53 -1.93
C SER A 80 -6.82 -0.99 -1.83
N VAL A 81 -6.05 -1.61 -2.74
CA VAL A 81 -5.81 -3.06 -2.73
C VAL A 81 -5.07 -3.49 -1.47
N LEU A 82 -3.97 -2.81 -1.14
CA LEU A 82 -3.16 -3.15 0.02
C LEU A 82 -3.83 -2.76 1.35
N GLY A 83 -4.54 -1.64 1.39
CA GLY A 83 -5.29 -1.18 2.56
C GLY A 83 -6.45 -2.11 2.92
N ASP A 84 -7.17 -2.63 1.92
CA ASP A 84 -8.23 -3.62 2.13
C ASP A 84 -7.69 -4.93 2.72
N ALA A 85 -6.49 -5.35 2.31
CA ALA A 85 -5.89 -6.62 2.70
C ALA A 85 -5.10 -6.56 4.01
N PHE A 86 -4.39 -5.46 4.27
CA PHE A 86 -3.38 -5.36 5.33
C PHE A 86 -3.52 -4.12 6.22
N GLY A 87 -4.35 -3.16 5.82
CA GLY A 87 -4.50 -1.87 6.50
C GLY A 87 -3.35 -0.90 6.25
N LEU A 88 -3.65 0.40 6.32
CA LEU A 88 -2.68 1.49 6.19
C LEU A 88 -2.21 2.00 7.56
N ASP A 89 -0.99 2.53 7.64
CA ASP A 89 -0.37 3.05 8.87
C ASP A 89 -1.25 4.10 9.58
N CYS A 90 -1.93 4.96 8.81
CA CYS A 90 -2.86 5.97 9.36
C CYS A 90 -4.05 5.37 10.12
N GLU A 91 -4.34 4.08 9.93
CA GLU A 91 -5.40 3.31 10.59
C GLU A 91 -4.84 2.24 11.55
N ASN A 92 -3.53 2.31 11.88
CA ASN A 92 -2.76 1.29 12.61
C ASN A 92 -2.62 -0.05 11.87
N GLY A 93 -2.70 -0.02 10.53
CA GLY A 93 -2.46 -1.16 9.67
C GLY A 93 -0.98 -1.42 9.40
N LEU A 94 -0.71 -2.45 8.60
CA LEU A 94 0.64 -2.94 8.34
C LEU A 94 1.40 -2.08 7.32
N ILE A 95 0.72 -1.48 6.35
CA ILE A 95 1.35 -0.81 5.20
C ILE A 95 1.66 0.64 5.54
N TYR A 96 2.93 1.00 5.48
CA TYR A 96 3.41 2.37 5.66
C TYR A 96 3.87 2.93 4.30
N PRO A 97 3.01 3.64 3.56
CA PRO A 97 3.38 4.19 2.25
C PRO A 97 4.30 5.40 2.40
N LEU A 98 5.30 5.48 1.52
CA LEU A 98 6.28 6.56 1.43
C LEU A 98 6.43 6.97 -0.04
N LEU A 99 5.97 8.16 -0.40
CA LEU A 99 5.98 8.67 -1.76
C LEU A 99 7.19 9.59 -1.96
N PHE A 100 8.09 9.21 -2.86
CA PHE A 100 9.21 10.05 -3.25
C PHE A 100 8.80 11.04 -4.36
N PRO A 101 9.18 12.33 -4.28
CA PRO A 101 10.08 12.96 -3.31
C PRO A 101 9.41 13.53 -2.06
N ASP A 102 8.08 13.51 -1.97
CA ASP A 102 7.32 14.34 -1.04
C ASP A 102 7.50 13.98 0.43
N ASP A 103 7.61 12.69 0.75
CA ASP A 103 7.78 12.19 2.11
C ASP A 103 9.26 12.17 2.57
N PHE A 104 10.20 12.48 1.67
CA PHE A 104 11.64 12.40 1.91
C PHE A 104 12.23 13.77 2.20
N VAL A 105 12.07 14.24 3.44
CA VAL A 105 12.52 15.58 3.86
C VAL A 105 13.74 15.48 4.77
N TYR A 106 14.82 16.17 4.40
CA TYR A 106 16.00 16.33 5.25
C TYR A 106 16.34 17.80 5.40
N ASN A 107 16.37 18.30 6.65
CA ASN A 107 16.60 19.71 6.98
C ASN A 107 15.70 20.68 6.18
N GLY A 108 14.42 20.31 5.98
CA GLY A 108 13.44 21.10 5.23
C GLY A 108 13.54 20.98 3.70
N VAL A 109 14.46 20.18 3.17
CA VAL A 109 14.61 19.93 1.73
C VAL A 109 13.97 18.59 1.37
N LYS A 110 12.95 18.63 0.49
CA LYS A 110 12.29 17.45 -0.09
C LYS A 110 13.18 16.70 -1.08
N GLY A 111 12.87 15.42 -1.32
CA GLY A 111 13.49 14.59 -2.35
C GLY A 111 14.88 14.04 -2.01
N ARG A 112 15.23 13.90 -0.72
CA ARG A 112 16.50 13.29 -0.33
C ARG A 112 16.31 11.82 0.04
N ILE A 113 16.47 10.91 -0.93
CA ILE A 113 16.35 9.47 -0.67
C ILE A 113 17.33 8.97 0.42
N SER A 114 18.44 9.68 0.62
CA SER A 114 19.39 9.40 1.70
C SER A 114 18.79 9.50 3.11
N SER A 115 17.60 10.10 3.28
CA SER A 115 16.88 10.11 4.57
C SER A 115 16.09 8.82 4.82
N LEU A 116 16.00 7.91 3.84
CA LEU A 116 15.28 6.64 3.99
C LEU A 116 15.66 5.88 5.27
N PRO A 117 16.95 5.68 5.61
CA PRO A 117 17.30 4.93 6.82
C PRO A 117 16.73 5.57 8.08
N ASP A 118 16.73 6.90 8.15
CA ASP A 118 16.23 7.63 9.31
C ASP A 118 14.71 7.53 9.44
N ILE A 119 13.99 7.65 8.31
CA ILE A 119 12.53 7.44 8.25
C ILE A 119 12.15 6.04 8.73
N LEU A 120 12.89 5.03 8.28
CA LEU A 120 12.63 3.63 8.64
C LEU A 120 12.88 3.35 10.13
N MET A 121 13.80 4.06 10.78
CA MET A 121 14.06 3.91 12.22
C MET A 121 12.96 4.50 13.11
N GLU A 122 12.06 5.33 12.58
CA GLU A 122 11.00 5.97 13.38
C GLU A 122 9.91 4.99 13.86
N LYS A 123 9.85 3.80 13.25
CA LYS A 123 8.81 2.81 13.47
C LYS A 123 9.44 1.42 13.51
N LYS A 124 8.74 0.45 14.09
CA LYS A 124 9.18 -0.94 14.12
C LYS A 124 8.99 -1.57 12.73
N MET A 125 10.03 -1.54 11.92
CA MET A 125 9.98 -2.10 10.56
C MET A 125 10.02 -3.61 10.56
N ARG A 126 9.16 -4.23 9.76
CA ARG A 126 9.19 -5.64 9.42
C ARG A 126 9.99 -5.88 8.14
N SER A 127 9.74 -5.08 7.10
CA SER A 127 10.43 -5.14 5.81
C SER A 127 10.22 -3.85 5.01
N VAL A 128 10.98 -3.68 3.93
CA VAL A 128 10.87 -2.56 2.99
C VAL A 128 10.64 -3.11 1.59
N TYR A 129 9.64 -2.57 0.91
CA TYR A 129 9.38 -2.76 -0.51
C TYR A 129 9.63 -1.44 -1.23
N ILE A 130 10.54 -1.43 -2.20
CA ILE A 130 10.91 -0.26 -2.98
C ILE A 130 10.46 -0.50 -4.42
N VAL A 131 9.51 0.29 -4.91
CA VAL A 131 8.97 0.17 -6.26
C VAL A 131 9.48 1.34 -7.10
N GLY A 132 10.16 1.04 -8.21
CA GLY A 132 10.75 2.08 -9.05
C GLY A 132 11.83 2.89 -8.33
N ALA A 133 12.81 2.19 -7.74
CA ALA A 133 13.83 2.78 -6.87
C ALA A 133 14.31 4.18 -7.33
N PRO A 134 14.09 5.25 -6.53
CA PRO A 134 14.58 6.59 -6.86
C PRO A 134 16.09 6.63 -7.08
N GLU A 135 16.57 7.63 -7.83
CA GLU A 135 18.01 7.86 -8.04
C GLU A 135 18.77 7.90 -6.70
N GLY A 136 19.87 7.16 -6.62
CA GLY A 136 20.72 7.12 -5.42
C GLY A 136 20.21 6.22 -4.29
N THR A 137 19.13 5.45 -4.51
CA THR A 137 18.63 4.45 -3.54
C THR A 137 19.72 3.46 -3.11
N HIS A 138 20.60 3.02 -4.02
CA HIS A 138 21.73 2.13 -3.71
C HIS A 138 22.62 2.67 -2.56
N ARG A 139 22.80 3.99 -2.47
CA ARG A 139 23.58 4.63 -1.40
C ARG A 139 22.85 4.60 -0.07
N ALA A 140 21.54 4.80 -0.09
CA ALA A 140 20.70 4.70 1.11
C ALA A 140 20.71 3.27 1.65
N LEU A 141 20.62 2.27 0.76
CA LEU A 141 20.71 0.85 1.13
C LEU A 141 22.09 0.48 1.69
N ALA A 142 23.17 0.94 1.05
CA ALA A 142 24.53 0.74 1.57
C ALA A 142 24.69 1.34 2.98
N ALA A 143 24.17 2.55 3.22
CA ALA A 143 24.20 3.17 4.54
C ALA A 143 23.41 2.38 5.61
N MET A 144 22.32 1.70 5.23
CA MET A 144 21.59 0.80 6.13
C MET A 144 22.45 -0.42 6.53
N GLN A 145 23.23 -0.95 5.59
CA GLN A 145 24.14 -2.08 5.81
C GLN A 145 25.36 -1.67 6.64
N ASP A 146 25.98 -0.52 6.37
CA ASP A 146 27.17 -0.04 7.10
C ASP A 146 26.87 0.25 8.58
N LYS A 147 25.68 0.81 8.86
CA LYS A 147 25.22 1.02 10.26
C LYS A 147 25.10 -0.30 11.02
N LYS A 148 24.82 -1.42 10.32
CA LYS A 148 24.81 -2.78 10.90
C LYS A 148 26.17 -3.26 11.37
N GLU A 149 27.23 -2.91 10.65
CA GLU A 149 28.57 -3.36 11.00
C GLU A 149 29.19 -2.53 12.14
N THR A 150 28.70 -1.31 12.36
CA THR A 150 29.31 -0.32 13.26
C THR A 150 28.56 -0.09 14.56
N GLU A 151 27.23 -0.31 14.62
CA GLU A 151 26.40 -0.05 15.80
C GLU A 151 25.38 -1.19 16.03
N THR A 152 25.51 -1.91 17.16
CA THR A 152 24.66 -3.07 17.47
C THR A 152 23.22 -2.73 17.92
N GLU A 153 22.87 -1.45 18.10
CA GLU A 153 21.55 -1.04 18.62
C GLU A 153 20.69 -0.21 17.65
N THR A 154 21.26 0.30 16.55
CA THR A 154 20.58 1.23 15.60
C THR A 154 20.49 0.68 14.17
N ALA A 155 21.03 -0.51 13.92
CA ALA A 155 21.04 -1.15 12.62
C ALA A 155 19.67 -1.71 12.23
N LEU A 156 19.14 -1.24 11.10
CA LEU A 156 17.92 -1.81 10.51
C LEU A 156 18.23 -3.16 9.87
N ASP A 157 18.03 -4.24 10.63
CA ASP A 157 18.21 -5.61 10.14
C ASP A 157 16.91 -6.19 9.55
N ILE A 158 16.40 -5.55 8.50
CA ILE A 158 15.11 -5.89 7.88
C ILE A 158 15.27 -6.37 6.44
N PRO A 159 14.40 -7.26 5.93
CA PRO A 159 14.35 -7.62 4.52
C PRO A 159 14.09 -6.42 3.61
N VAL A 160 14.83 -6.33 2.51
CA VAL A 160 14.64 -5.33 1.46
C VAL A 160 14.26 -6.01 0.15
N PHE A 161 13.08 -5.68 -0.36
CA PHE A 161 12.59 -6.09 -1.67
C PHE A 161 12.58 -4.88 -2.60
N SER A 162 13.34 -4.94 -3.69
CA SER A 162 13.36 -3.88 -4.71
C SER A 162 12.67 -4.38 -5.97
N LEU A 163 11.63 -3.69 -6.40
CA LEU A 163 10.79 -4.05 -7.54
C LEU A 163 10.96 -2.99 -8.63
N PHE A 164 11.27 -3.46 -9.83
CA PHE A 164 11.39 -2.68 -11.06
C PHE A 164 12.31 -1.46 -10.87
N PRO A 165 13.56 -1.65 -10.37
CA PRO A 165 14.49 -0.54 -10.16
C PRO A 165 14.80 0.16 -11.50
N GLN A 166 14.74 1.49 -11.50
CA GLN A 166 15.00 2.30 -12.70
C GLN A 166 16.46 2.81 -12.80
N ASP A 167 17.20 2.77 -11.68
CA ASP A 167 18.57 3.29 -11.58
C ASP A 167 19.48 2.30 -10.84
N ASP A 168 20.75 2.27 -11.26
CA ASP A 168 21.86 1.48 -10.69
C ASP A 168 21.46 0.07 -10.20
N VAL A 169 20.97 -0.77 -11.12
CA VAL A 169 20.49 -2.12 -10.80
C VAL A 169 21.52 -2.93 -10.01
N LEU A 170 22.82 -2.84 -10.35
CA LEU A 170 23.87 -3.55 -9.62
C LEU A 170 24.05 -3.04 -8.18
N GLY A 171 23.95 -1.72 -7.98
CA GLY A 171 23.93 -1.12 -6.65
C GLY A 171 22.71 -1.55 -5.84
N ILE A 172 21.54 -1.61 -6.46
CA ILE A 172 20.30 -2.08 -5.82
C ILE A 172 20.38 -3.57 -5.47
N GLU A 173 20.91 -4.41 -6.36
CA GLU A 173 21.17 -5.83 -6.12
C GLU A 173 22.08 -6.04 -4.91
N SER A 174 23.11 -5.20 -4.75
CA SER A 174 24.03 -5.29 -3.61
C SER A 174 23.35 -4.89 -2.29
N GLY A 175 22.39 -3.96 -2.35
CA GLY A 175 21.66 -3.43 -1.20
C GLY A 175 20.42 -4.23 -0.77
N SER A 176 19.89 -5.08 -1.65
CA SER A 176 18.57 -5.72 -1.48
C SER A 176 18.66 -7.21 -1.16
N ASP A 177 17.67 -7.76 -0.47
CA ASP A 177 17.55 -9.21 -0.27
C ASP A 177 16.93 -9.90 -1.49
N ILE A 178 16.00 -9.23 -2.18
CA ILE A 178 15.43 -9.63 -3.47
C ILE A 178 15.33 -8.41 -4.38
N VAL A 179 15.69 -8.58 -5.65
CA VAL A 179 15.37 -7.66 -6.75
C VAL A 179 14.46 -8.38 -7.74
N ILE A 180 13.40 -7.71 -8.17
CA ILE A 180 12.45 -8.21 -9.17
C ILE A 180 12.44 -7.22 -10.32
N ASP A 181 12.56 -7.70 -11.54
CA ASP A 181 12.28 -6.91 -12.74
C ASP A 181 11.28 -7.65 -13.65
N PHE A 182 10.74 -6.94 -14.64
CA PHE A 182 9.92 -7.54 -15.67
C PHE A 182 10.80 -8.22 -16.70
N GLY A 183 10.61 -9.54 -16.84
CA GLY A 183 11.19 -10.30 -17.94
C GLY A 183 10.49 -10.01 -19.25
N GLN A 184 10.87 -10.73 -20.30
CA GLN A 184 10.17 -10.63 -21.58
C GLN A 184 8.72 -11.10 -21.42
N PHE A 185 7.78 -10.16 -21.52
CA PHE A 185 6.39 -10.50 -21.78
C PHE A 185 6.26 -10.94 -23.24
N TYR A 186 5.37 -11.90 -23.49
CA TYR A 186 4.97 -12.21 -24.86
C TYR A 186 4.23 -11.00 -25.43
N SER A 187 4.97 -10.11 -26.07
CA SER A 187 4.44 -8.99 -26.86
C SER A 187 4.83 -9.19 -28.32
N PRO A 188 3.88 -9.10 -29.28
CA PRO A 188 4.19 -9.17 -30.70
C PRO A 188 4.95 -7.92 -31.22
N SER A 189 5.22 -6.92 -30.37
CA SER A 189 6.02 -5.74 -30.72
C SER A 189 7.31 -5.67 -29.90
N ALA A 190 8.41 -5.29 -30.56
CA ALA A 190 9.71 -5.09 -29.93
C ALA A 190 9.63 -4.08 -28.78
N MET A 191 10.05 -4.50 -27.58
CA MET A 191 10.00 -3.68 -26.36
C MET A 191 10.96 -2.49 -26.44
N SER A 192 10.50 -1.32 -26.00
CA SER A 192 11.37 -0.17 -25.71
C SER A 192 12.00 -0.32 -24.32
N GLU A 193 13.05 0.46 -24.04
CA GLU A 193 13.77 0.49 -22.76
C GLU A 193 12.92 1.02 -21.57
N GLU A 194 11.60 1.22 -21.74
CA GLU A 194 10.66 1.75 -20.75
C GLU A 194 9.71 0.67 -20.18
N GLY A 195 10.11 -0.60 -20.23
CA GLY A 195 9.26 -1.77 -19.91
C GLY A 195 8.63 -1.79 -18.50
N GLY A 196 9.18 -1.06 -17.53
CA GLY A 196 8.63 -0.98 -16.17
C GLY A 196 7.25 -0.30 -16.09
N LEU A 197 6.98 0.69 -16.95
CA LEU A 197 5.72 1.45 -16.94
C LEU A 197 4.60 0.77 -17.74
N GLU A 198 4.97 -0.12 -18.68
CA GLU A 198 3.99 -0.83 -19.53
C GLU A 198 3.12 -1.82 -18.73
N HIS A 199 3.56 -2.20 -17.53
CA HIS A 199 2.93 -3.21 -16.68
C HIS A 199 2.48 -2.68 -15.32
N LEU A 200 2.30 -1.36 -15.18
CA LEU A 200 1.86 -0.70 -13.94
C LEU A 200 0.62 -1.34 -13.31
N SER A 201 -0.34 -1.79 -14.12
CA SER A 201 -1.59 -2.40 -13.64
C SER A 201 -1.38 -3.73 -12.90
N LEU A 202 -0.24 -4.41 -13.07
CA LEU A 202 0.06 -5.68 -12.40
C LEU A 202 0.71 -5.47 -11.03
N VAL A 203 1.28 -4.29 -10.78
CA VAL A 203 2.07 -4.01 -9.57
C VAL A 203 1.27 -4.16 -8.27
N PRO A 204 0.00 -3.71 -8.16
CA PRO A 204 -0.80 -3.93 -6.96
C PRO A 204 -0.97 -5.41 -6.60
N GLU A 205 -1.19 -6.26 -7.61
CA GLU A 205 -1.37 -7.71 -7.41
C GLU A 205 -0.06 -8.41 -7.02
N ILE A 206 1.04 -8.04 -7.67
CA ILE A 206 2.38 -8.54 -7.34
C ILE A 206 2.71 -8.20 -5.88
N LEU A 207 2.56 -6.93 -5.47
CA LEU A 207 2.84 -6.50 -4.10
C LEU A 207 1.93 -7.20 -3.09
N HIS A 208 0.62 -7.29 -3.38
CA HIS A 208 -0.31 -8.00 -2.52
C HIS A 208 0.13 -9.46 -2.31
N SER A 209 0.50 -10.15 -3.37
CA SER A 209 0.91 -11.56 -3.34
C SER A 209 2.22 -11.79 -2.58
N LEU A 210 3.20 -10.90 -2.77
CA LEU A 210 4.46 -10.93 -2.03
C LEU A 210 4.25 -10.63 -0.53
N ILE A 211 3.53 -9.56 -0.20
CA ILE A 211 3.28 -9.15 1.19
C ILE A 211 2.48 -10.22 1.93
N LYS A 212 1.50 -10.86 1.28
CA LYS A 212 0.71 -11.97 1.86
C LYS A 212 1.58 -13.15 2.31
N LYS A 213 2.76 -13.33 1.71
CA LYS A 213 3.69 -14.44 2.00
C LYS A 213 4.99 -13.99 2.67
N GLU A 214 5.16 -12.70 2.94
CA GLU A 214 6.41 -12.09 3.41
C GLU A 214 6.96 -12.76 4.68
N SER A 215 6.10 -13.12 5.65
CA SER A 215 6.51 -13.84 6.86
C SER A 215 7.18 -15.21 6.64
N LEU A 216 7.11 -15.77 5.42
CA LEU A 216 7.78 -17.01 5.03
C LEU A 216 9.18 -16.77 4.44
N PHE A 217 9.55 -15.51 4.23
CA PHE A 217 10.85 -15.13 3.70
C PHE A 217 11.93 -15.23 4.80
N ASP A 218 13.05 -15.86 4.47
CA ASP A 218 14.28 -15.80 5.25
C ASP A 218 15.37 -15.16 4.40
N ARG A 219 16.04 -14.16 4.96
CA ARG A 219 17.11 -13.41 4.30
C ARG A 219 18.32 -14.28 3.98
N ASN A 220 18.51 -15.37 4.73
CA ASN A 220 19.59 -16.34 4.54
C ASN A 220 19.28 -17.37 3.44
N PHE A 221 18.11 -17.30 2.80
CA PHE A 221 17.80 -18.14 1.66
C PHE A 221 18.89 -18.04 0.58
N SER A 222 19.29 -19.21 0.09
CA SER A 222 20.08 -19.31 -1.13
C SER A 222 19.31 -18.73 -2.32
N SER A 223 20.00 -18.41 -3.41
CA SER A 223 19.37 -17.93 -4.65
C SER A 223 18.21 -18.83 -5.11
N LYS A 224 18.37 -20.16 -4.99
CA LYS A 224 17.32 -21.13 -5.34
C LYS A 224 16.10 -21.02 -4.40
N GLU A 225 16.32 -20.85 -3.10
CA GLU A 225 15.23 -20.70 -2.13
C GLU A 225 14.50 -19.37 -2.29
N LYS A 226 15.22 -18.28 -2.60
CA LYS A 226 14.63 -16.98 -2.96
C LYS A 226 13.75 -17.11 -4.21
N LYS A 227 14.23 -17.81 -5.24
CA LYS A 227 13.43 -18.13 -6.43
C LYS A 227 12.14 -18.88 -6.06
N THR A 228 12.27 -19.96 -5.29
CA THR A 228 11.11 -20.76 -4.86
C THR A 228 10.14 -19.97 -3.98
N PHE A 229 10.64 -19.04 -3.17
CA PHE A 229 9.80 -18.10 -2.42
C PHE A 229 8.97 -17.23 -3.37
N LEU A 230 9.58 -16.65 -4.41
CA LEU A 230 8.87 -15.85 -5.41
C LEU A 230 7.85 -16.65 -6.20
N GLU A 231 8.23 -17.83 -6.71
CA GLU A 231 7.32 -18.74 -7.44
C GLU A 231 6.07 -19.09 -6.59
N LYS A 232 6.26 -19.35 -5.30
CA LYS A 232 5.16 -19.64 -4.36
C LYS A 232 4.33 -18.42 -3.99
N SER A 233 4.94 -17.24 -3.99
CA SER A 233 4.27 -16.00 -3.61
C SER A 233 3.41 -15.48 -4.73
N LEU A 234 3.96 -15.42 -5.95
CA LEU A 234 3.27 -14.95 -7.15
C LEU A 234 2.27 -15.99 -7.70
N GLY A 235 2.57 -17.28 -7.51
CA GLY A 235 1.69 -18.36 -7.93
C GLY A 235 1.87 -18.76 -9.39
N LEU A 236 0.97 -19.63 -9.88
CA LEU A 236 1.14 -20.36 -11.14
C LEU A 236 1.00 -19.50 -12.40
N ALA A 237 0.46 -18.29 -12.30
CA ALA A 237 0.32 -17.39 -13.46
C ALA A 237 1.66 -16.75 -13.87
N TRP A 238 2.66 -16.80 -13.00
CA TRP A 238 3.93 -16.11 -13.16
C TRP A 238 5.07 -17.10 -13.41
N ASN A 239 5.87 -16.81 -14.43
CA ASN A 239 7.20 -17.37 -14.56
C ASN A 239 8.17 -16.51 -13.75
N VAL A 240 9.13 -17.16 -13.11
CA VAL A 240 10.22 -16.50 -12.37
C VAL A 240 11.52 -17.07 -12.90
N GLU A 241 12.39 -16.22 -13.41
CA GLU A 241 13.70 -16.60 -13.91
C GLU A 241 14.79 -15.85 -13.14
N THR A 242 15.95 -16.46 -12.99
CA THR A 242 17.10 -15.77 -12.38
C THR A 242 17.72 -14.87 -13.44
N SER A 243 17.83 -13.57 -13.13
CA SER A 243 18.42 -12.60 -14.04
C SER A 243 19.87 -12.94 -14.35
N VAL A 244 20.27 -12.71 -15.59
CA VAL A 244 21.60 -13.02 -16.12
C VAL A 244 22.22 -11.75 -16.68
N ASP A 245 23.38 -11.38 -16.16
CA ASP A 245 24.18 -10.31 -16.74
C ASP A 245 24.61 -10.72 -18.16
N LEU A 246 24.10 -10.02 -19.17
CA LEU A 246 24.34 -10.32 -20.57
C LEU A 246 25.82 -10.17 -20.98
N GLN A 247 26.60 -9.35 -20.27
CA GLN A 247 28.01 -9.15 -20.58
C GLN A 247 28.88 -10.28 -20.03
N THR A 248 28.60 -10.75 -18.81
CA THR A 248 29.44 -11.73 -18.11
C THR A 248 28.88 -13.15 -18.14
N GLY A 249 27.58 -13.31 -18.44
CA GLY A 249 26.84 -14.57 -18.32
C GLY A 249 26.63 -15.02 -16.87
N LEU A 250 26.95 -14.18 -15.89
CA LEU A 250 26.77 -14.51 -14.47
C LEU A 250 25.30 -14.42 -14.10
N ARG A 251 24.84 -15.42 -13.35
CA ARG A 251 23.49 -15.45 -12.76
C ARG A 251 23.51 -14.66 -11.46
N SER A 252 22.55 -13.75 -11.29
CA SER A 252 22.41 -13.01 -10.04
C SER A 252 22.02 -13.94 -8.88
N LYS A 253 22.41 -13.55 -7.67
CA LYS A 253 22.07 -14.31 -6.45
C LYS A 253 20.66 -13.97 -5.94
N ASN A 254 20.16 -12.79 -6.26
CA ASN A 254 18.94 -12.22 -5.68
C ASN A 254 18.10 -11.42 -6.67
N HIS A 255 18.54 -11.26 -7.92
CA HIS A 255 17.75 -10.64 -8.98
C HIS A 255 17.00 -11.68 -9.82
N PHE A 256 15.70 -11.48 -9.97
CA PHE A 256 14.80 -12.34 -10.71
C PHE A 256 13.93 -11.55 -11.68
N ASP A 257 13.78 -12.08 -12.88
CA ASP A 257 12.88 -11.55 -13.90
C ASP A 257 11.54 -12.29 -13.81
N ILE A 258 10.42 -11.56 -13.81
CA ILE A 258 9.08 -12.14 -13.76
C ILE A 258 8.30 -11.81 -15.03
N SER A 259 7.52 -12.78 -15.52
CA SER A 259 6.63 -12.59 -16.67
C SER A 259 5.37 -13.42 -16.50
N LEU A 260 4.27 -12.98 -17.13
CA LEU A 260 3.06 -13.80 -17.20
C LEU A 260 3.27 -14.96 -18.16
N ILE A 261 2.86 -16.15 -17.74
CA ILE A 261 2.81 -17.32 -18.64
C ILE A 261 1.76 -17.04 -19.72
N GLU A 262 2.05 -17.43 -20.97
CA GLU A 262 1.25 -17.11 -22.17
C GLU A 262 -0.25 -17.37 -22.01
N GLU A 263 -0.63 -18.45 -21.32
CA GLU A 263 -2.03 -18.81 -21.03
C GLU A 263 -2.78 -17.78 -20.16
N TYR A 264 -2.03 -16.89 -19.50
CA TYR A 264 -2.51 -15.82 -18.61
C TYR A 264 -2.10 -14.42 -19.15
N SER A 265 -1.61 -14.29 -20.38
CA SER A 265 -1.13 -13.01 -20.94
C SER A 265 -2.24 -12.03 -21.33
N ASP A 266 -3.49 -12.50 -21.46
CA ASP A 266 -4.67 -11.64 -21.64
C ASP A 266 -5.01 -10.92 -20.32
N ALA A 267 -4.25 -9.87 -20.01
CA ALA A 267 -4.24 -9.14 -18.75
C ALA A 267 -5.61 -8.60 -18.27
N LYS A 268 -6.63 -8.54 -19.14
CA LYS A 268 -8.00 -8.18 -18.73
C LYS A 268 -8.75 -9.35 -18.07
N ALA A 269 -8.45 -10.59 -18.45
CA ALA A 269 -9.07 -11.78 -17.88
C ALA A 269 -8.39 -12.23 -16.58
N VAL A 270 -7.10 -11.94 -16.38
CA VAL A 270 -6.35 -12.37 -15.18
C VAL A 270 -6.75 -11.59 -13.94
N VAL A 271 -6.84 -10.26 -14.03
CA VAL A 271 -7.34 -9.43 -12.91
C VAL A 271 -8.77 -9.83 -12.54
N ASP A 272 -9.62 -10.11 -13.54
CA ASP A 272 -10.99 -10.57 -13.33
C ASP A 272 -11.07 -12.03 -12.80
N SER A 273 -10.17 -12.93 -13.22
CA SER A 273 -10.21 -14.36 -12.84
C SER A 273 -9.48 -14.70 -11.54
N LEU A 274 -8.47 -13.92 -11.13
CA LEU A 274 -7.84 -14.07 -9.82
C LEU A 274 -8.76 -13.61 -8.68
N SER A 275 -9.67 -12.66 -8.95
CA SER A 275 -10.77 -12.31 -8.04
C SER A 275 -11.79 -13.45 -7.84
N ILE A 276 -11.82 -14.43 -8.76
CA ILE A 276 -12.74 -15.58 -8.75
C ILE A 276 -12.12 -16.79 -8.05
N ILE A 277 -10.80 -16.99 -8.13
CA ILE A 277 -10.13 -18.15 -7.53
C ILE A 277 -10.12 -18.10 -6.00
N ASP A 278 -10.02 -16.91 -5.38
CA ASP A 278 -10.08 -16.77 -3.90
C ASP A 278 -11.50 -17.02 -3.32
N LYS A 279 -12.54 -17.04 -4.17
CA LYS A 279 -13.91 -17.41 -3.80
C LYS A 279 -14.22 -18.90 -3.94
N SER A 280 -13.43 -19.66 -4.70
CA SER A 280 -13.68 -21.09 -4.93
C SER A 280 -12.93 -21.99 -3.95
N THR A 281 -11.81 -21.53 -3.39
CA THR A 281 -11.00 -22.27 -2.40
C THR A 281 -11.48 -22.13 -0.95
N ASN A 282 -12.41 -21.21 -0.65
CA ASN A 282 -13.06 -21.07 0.66
C ASN A 282 -14.37 -21.87 0.81
N LYS A 283 -14.63 -22.82 -0.08
CA LYS A 283 -15.66 -23.84 0.07
C LYS A 283 -15.03 -25.22 -0.03
N ASN A 284 -14.43 -25.67 1.06
CA ASN A 284 -14.37 -27.08 1.46
C ASN A 284 -13.99 -27.17 2.94
#